data_AF-A0A6A4BUY6-F1
#
_entry.id   AF-A0A6A4BUY6-F1
#
_cell.length_a   1.000
_cell.length_b   1.000
_cell.length_c   1.000
_cell.angle_alpha   90.00
_cell.angle_beta   90.00
_cell.angle_gamma   90.00
#
_symmetry.space_group_name_H-M   'P 1'
#
loop_
_entity.id
_entity.type
_entity.pdbx_description
1 polymer ?
#
loop_
_entity_poly.entity_id
_entity_poly.type
_entity_poly.pdbx_seq_one_letter_code
_entity_poly.pdbx_strand_id
1 'polypeptide(L)'
;MRHILQQFGRASGLQLNESKTIVIALHPSGPRPGMQLPPPLVYQEHGRHGRYLGLQVGSGVAAERSWEVADAQLNVRLELACQKTTTVDQRNQIAAAVIIPKLTYIAQHAWPSTKTLNIVAKKLRNYVWHATFAEEVGGAKAWIDADLAALDRTSGGLAVPDVRAEEFAMAATTVSKWATYGTRSLHIAGRGSQTSYAMDDWAQSADMRGRGCDARATPPHRRRDETSGGCF
;
A
#
# COMPACT_ATOMS: atom_id res chain seq x y z
N MET A 1 -8.25 22.88 -31.85
CA MET A 1 -8.36 21.40 -31.75
C MET A 1 -8.50 20.70 -33.08
N ARG A 2 -9.51 21.03 -33.92
CA ARG A 2 -9.75 20.27 -35.16
C ARG A 2 -8.47 20.12 -35.98
N HIS A 3 -7.69 21.17 -36.18
CA HIS A 3 -6.48 21.05 -37.00
C HIS A 3 -5.39 20.13 -36.40
N ILE A 4 -5.02 20.27 -35.12
CA ILE A 4 -3.97 19.44 -34.48
C ILE A 4 -4.46 17.99 -34.29
N LEU A 5 -5.69 17.80 -33.82
CA LEU A 5 -6.28 16.46 -33.67
C LEU A 5 -6.50 15.79 -35.03
N GLN A 6 -6.87 16.54 -36.07
CA GLN A 6 -6.95 16.03 -37.44
C GLN A 6 -5.57 15.79 -38.03
N GLN A 7 -4.55 16.58 -37.72
CA GLN A 7 -3.17 16.30 -38.16
C GLN A 7 -2.65 15.02 -37.50
N PHE A 8 -2.80 14.89 -36.19
CA PHE A 8 -2.49 13.65 -35.47
C PHE A 8 -3.29 12.49 -36.05
N GLY A 9 -4.60 12.65 -36.25
CA GLY A 9 -5.44 11.57 -36.78
C GLY A 9 -5.18 11.25 -38.25
N ARG A 10 -4.75 12.21 -39.07
CA ARG A 10 -4.30 11.97 -40.45
C ARG A 10 -2.95 11.26 -40.48
N ALA A 11 -2.02 11.61 -39.59
CA ALA A 11 -0.70 11.01 -39.53
C ALA A 11 -0.71 9.61 -38.89
N SER A 12 -1.56 9.38 -37.89
CA SER A 12 -1.62 8.13 -37.12
C SER A 12 -2.77 7.20 -37.51
N GLY A 13 -3.81 7.70 -38.19
CA GLY A 13 -5.06 6.98 -38.39
C GLY A 13 -5.96 6.90 -37.14
N LEU A 14 -5.58 7.51 -36.01
CA LEU A 14 -6.30 7.43 -34.74
C LEU A 14 -7.16 8.67 -34.46
N GLN A 15 -8.21 8.51 -33.67
CA GLN A 15 -9.03 9.61 -33.18
C GLN A 15 -8.95 9.70 -31.66
N LEU A 16 -8.84 10.92 -31.14
CA LEU A 16 -8.88 11.15 -29.70
C LEU A 16 -10.33 11.16 -29.21
N ASN A 17 -10.58 10.43 -28.13
CA ASN A 17 -11.86 10.46 -27.45
C ASN A 17 -11.87 11.67 -26.51
N GLU A 18 -12.53 12.75 -26.94
CA GLU A 18 -12.59 14.01 -26.20
C GLU A 18 -13.24 13.83 -24.81
N SER A 19 -14.22 12.93 -24.66
CA SER A 19 -14.89 12.70 -23.38
C SER A 19 -14.04 11.94 -22.35
N LYS A 20 -12.97 11.26 -22.80
CA LYS A 20 -12.01 10.56 -21.93
C LYS A 20 -10.68 11.31 -21.78
N THR A 21 -10.46 12.34 -22.59
CA THR A 21 -9.23 13.12 -22.58
C THR A 21 -9.32 14.17 -21.49
N ILE A 22 -8.35 14.14 -20.58
CA ILE A 22 -8.21 15.13 -19.52
C ILE A 22 -6.80 15.71 -19.58
N VAL A 23 -6.67 17.00 -19.26
CA VAL A 23 -5.35 17.64 -19.13
C VAL A 23 -5.13 17.96 -17.66
N ILE A 24 -4.17 17.30 -17.04
CA ILE A 24 -3.86 17.52 -15.62
C ILE A 24 -2.59 18.35 -15.48
N ALA A 25 -2.55 19.24 -14.49
CA ALA A 25 -1.29 19.82 -14.05
C ALA A 25 -0.66 18.87 -13.02
N LEU A 26 0.59 18.49 -13.25
CA LEU A 26 1.33 17.59 -12.35
C LEU A 26 1.72 18.27 -11.02
N HIS A 27 1.66 19.60 -10.97
CA HIS A 27 1.91 20.35 -9.75
C HIS A 27 0.68 20.26 -8.82
N PRO A 28 0.85 19.97 -7.51
CA PRO A 28 -0.26 19.80 -6.57
C PRO A 28 -1.21 21.00 -6.52
N SER A 29 -0.67 22.23 -6.58
CA SER A 29 -1.48 23.46 -6.55
C SER A 29 -2.15 23.81 -7.89
N GLY A 30 -2.02 22.95 -8.91
CA GLY A 30 -2.53 23.23 -10.25
C GLY A 30 -1.52 23.92 -11.17
N PRO A 31 -1.98 24.40 -12.35
CA PRO A 31 -1.11 25.09 -13.30
C PRO A 31 -0.57 26.38 -12.69
N ARG A 32 0.66 26.74 -13.04
CA ARG A 32 1.26 28.00 -12.59
C ARG A 32 0.47 29.19 -13.15
N PRO A 33 0.37 30.32 -12.42
CA PRO A 33 -0.27 31.53 -12.93
C PRO A 33 0.32 31.93 -14.29
N GLY A 34 -0.55 32.26 -15.26
CA GLY A 34 -0.15 32.65 -16.62
C GLY A 34 0.12 31.50 -17.59
N MET A 35 0.11 30.24 -17.13
CA MET A 35 0.26 29.08 -18.00
C MET A 35 -1.06 28.80 -18.74
N GLN A 36 -1.11 29.10 -20.03
CA GLN A 36 -2.29 28.89 -20.88
C GLN A 36 -2.08 27.70 -21.81
N LEU A 37 -3.10 26.88 -21.94
CA LEU A 37 -3.13 25.82 -22.94
C LEU A 37 -3.64 26.37 -24.27
N PRO A 38 -3.17 25.83 -25.41
CA PRO A 38 -3.70 26.21 -26.71
C PRO A 38 -5.18 25.81 -26.82
N PRO A 39 -6.07 26.72 -27.28
CA PRO A 39 -7.48 26.41 -27.40
C PRO A 39 -7.78 25.18 -28.27
N PRO A 40 -8.76 24.35 -27.87
CA PRO A 40 -9.64 24.42 -26.72
C PRO A 40 -9.19 23.50 -25.56
N LEU A 41 -7.90 23.15 -25.44
CA LEU A 41 -7.45 22.36 -24.30
C LEU A 41 -7.61 23.19 -23.02
N VAL A 42 -8.17 22.58 -21.97
CA VAL A 42 -8.38 23.20 -20.67
C VAL A 42 -7.83 22.28 -19.60
N TYR A 43 -7.13 22.85 -18.62
CA TYR A 43 -6.73 22.09 -17.45
C TYR A 43 -7.97 21.60 -16.70
N GLN A 44 -7.91 20.38 -16.21
CA GLN A 44 -8.84 19.91 -15.20
C GLN A 44 -8.81 20.88 -14.00
N GLU A 45 -9.99 21.23 -13.52
CA GLU A 45 -10.14 22.11 -12.36
C GLU A 45 -9.44 21.52 -11.12
N HIS A 46 -8.96 22.42 -10.26
CA HIS A 46 -8.35 22.01 -8.99
C HIS A 46 -9.33 21.22 -8.13
N GLY A 47 -8.87 20.14 -7.50
CA GLY A 47 -9.68 19.22 -6.69
C GLY A 47 -10.51 18.22 -7.50
N ARG A 48 -10.65 18.39 -8.82
CA ARG A 48 -11.18 17.34 -9.69
C ARG A 48 -10.12 16.28 -9.93
N HIS A 49 -10.60 15.05 -10.12
CA HIS A 49 -9.74 13.89 -10.39
C HIS A 49 -10.19 13.19 -11.67
N GLY A 50 -9.22 12.60 -12.36
CA GLY A 50 -9.42 11.60 -13.39
C GLY A 50 -8.76 10.28 -13.00
N ARG A 51 -8.92 9.29 -13.88
CA ARG A 51 -8.35 7.96 -13.67
C ARG A 51 -7.18 7.72 -14.60
N TYR A 52 -6.03 7.38 -14.03
CA TYR A 52 -4.88 6.88 -14.78
C TYR A 52 -4.47 5.52 -14.22
N LEU A 53 -4.57 4.49 -15.05
CA LEU A 53 -4.27 3.09 -14.68
C LEU A 53 -4.98 2.58 -13.40
N GLY A 54 -6.12 3.19 -13.04
CA GLY A 54 -6.88 2.83 -11.83
C GLY A 54 -6.57 3.67 -10.60
N LEU A 55 -5.58 4.57 -10.67
CA LEU A 55 -5.29 5.59 -9.66
C LEU A 55 -6.09 6.85 -9.92
N GLN A 56 -6.36 7.58 -8.84
CA GLN A 56 -6.98 8.90 -8.91
C GLN A 56 -5.89 9.94 -9.03
N VAL A 57 -5.92 10.70 -10.14
CA VAL A 57 -4.92 11.72 -10.47
C VAL A 57 -5.58 13.05 -10.73
N GLY A 58 -4.92 14.13 -10.34
CA GLY A 58 -5.41 15.49 -10.52
C GLY A 58 -4.69 16.44 -9.58
N SER A 59 -4.78 17.74 -9.86
CA SER A 59 -4.21 18.75 -8.98
C SER A 59 -5.06 18.88 -7.71
N GLY A 60 -4.43 18.87 -6.54
CA GLY A 60 -5.12 18.94 -5.24
C GLY A 60 -5.84 17.65 -4.83
N VAL A 61 -5.61 16.53 -5.53
CA VAL A 61 -6.21 15.24 -5.18
C VAL A 61 -5.36 14.56 -4.11
N ALA A 62 -6.00 14.21 -2.98
CA ALA A 62 -5.35 13.49 -1.89
C ALA A 62 -4.92 12.07 -2.32
N ALA A 63 -3.77 11.59 -1.82
CA ALA A 63 -3.28 10.24 -2.11
C ALA A 63 -4.27 9.16 -1.62
N GLU A 64 -4.95 9.44 -0.52
CA GLU A 64 -5.99 8.63 0.11
C GLU A 64 -7.18 8.37 -0.83
N ARG A 65 -7.42 9.24 -1.81
CA ARG A 65 -8.56 9.08 -2.73
C ARG A 65 -8.46 7.79 -3.55
N SER A 66 -7.24 7.35 -3.88
CA SER A 66 -7.02 6.07 -4.56
C SER A 66 -7.35 4.87 -3.65
N TRP A 67 -7.09 5.01 -2.35
CA TRP A 67 -7.43 4.00 -1.33
C TRP A 67 -8.93 3.88 -1.12
N GLU A 68 -9.65 5.00 -1.02
CA GLU A 68 -11.12 5.02 -0.90
C GLU A 68 -11.79 4.31 -2.09
N VAL A 69 -11.32 4.58 -3.30
CA VAL A 69 -11.86 3.94 -4.51
C VAL A 69 -11.49 2.46 -4.53
N ALA A 70 -10.30 2.07 -4.09
CA ALA A 70 -9.91 0.67 -3.98
C ALA A 70 -10.75 -0.07 -2.94
N ASP A 71 -11.01 0.54 -1.78
CA ASP A 71 -11.89 0.01 -0.74
C ASP A 71 -13.31 -0.22 -1.27
N ALA A 72 -13.91 0.78 -1.94
CA ALA A 72 -15.23 0.64 -2.55
C ALA A 72 -15.28 -0.48 -3.61
N GLN A 73 -14.24 -0.59 -4.45
CA GLN A 73 -14.15 -1.67 -5.45
C GLN A 73 -14.00 -3.06 -4.81
N LEU A 74 -13.22 -3.16 -3.73
CA LEU A 74 -13.04 -4.40 -3.00
C LEU A 74 -14.35 -4.81 -2.32
N ASN A 75 -15.05 -3.89 -1.65
CA ASN A 75 -16.37 -4.16 -1.04
C ASN A 75 -17.31 -4.86 -2.02
N VAL A 76 -17.53 -4.27 -3.21
CA VAL A 76 -18.42 -4.83 -4.24
C VAL A 76 -17.97 -6.22 -4.70
N ARG A 77 -16.66 -6.41 -4.94
CA ARG A 77 -16.12 -7.70 -5.40
C ARG A 77 -16.23 -8.78 -4.34
N LEU A 78 -15.95 -8.43 -3.08
CA LEU A 78 -15.93 -9.36 -1.97
C LEU A 78 -17.34 -9.74 -1.53
N GLU A 79 -18.31 -8.83 -1.60
CA GLU A 79 -19.72 -9.13 -1.37
C GLU A 79 -20.22 -10.21 -2.34
N LEU A 80 -19.88 -10.10 -3.62
CA LEU A 80 -20.19 -11.13 -4.62
C LEU A 80 -19.45 -12.45 -4.36
N ALA A 81 -18.21 -12.40 -3.86
CA ALA A 81 -17.42 -13.59 -3.55
C ALA A 81 -17.92 -14.32 -2.30
N CYS A 82 -18.39 -13.59 -1.29
CA CYS A 82 -18.94 -14.13 -0.05
C CYS A 82 -20.23 -14.91 -0.25
N GLN A 83 -21.03 -14.56 -1.26
CA GLN A 83 -22.21 -15.36 -1.64
C GLN A 83 -21.84 -16.79 -2.10
N LYS A 84 -20.57 -17.03 -2.47
CA LYS A 84 -20.09 -18.31 -3.02
C LYS A 84 -19.05 -19.03 -2.14
N THR A 85 -18.57 -18.40 -1.07
CA THR A 85 -17.48 -18.95 -0.23
C THR A 85 -17.98 -19.29 1.15
N THR A 86 -17.71 -20.52 1.60
CA THR A 86 -18.30 -21.05 2.82
C THR A 86 -17.29 -21.14 3.97
N THR A 87 -15.99 -21.29 3.69
CA THR A 87 -14.99 -21.55 4.73
C THR A 87 -14.00 -20.40 4.95
N VAL A 88 -13.40 -20.34 6.15
CA VAL A 88 -12.32 -19.39 6.49
C VAL A 88 -11.13 -19.55 5.55
N ASP A 89 -10.75 -20.80 5.21
CA ASP A 89 -9.61 -21.06 4.33
C ASP A 89 -9.85 -20.54 2.90
N GLN A 90 -11.04 -20.73 2.33
CA GLN A 90 -11.39 -20.17 1.01
C GLN A 90 -11.35 -18.65 1.02
N ARG A 91 -11.89 -18.01 2.06
CA ARG A 91 -11.82 -16.55 2.21
C ARG A 91 -10.39 -16.08 2.38
N ASN A 92 -9.55 -16.83 3.09
CA ASN A 92 -8.13 -16.52 3.20
C ASN A 92 -7.42 -16.55 1.84
N GLN A 93 -7.68 -17.57 1.01
CA GLN A 93 -7.15 -17.65 -0.35
C GLN A 93 -7.60 -16.45 -1.21
N ILE A 94 -8.86 -16.00 -1.06
CA ILE A 94 -9.34 -14.80 -1.76
C ILE A 94 -8.65 -13.54 -1.24
N ALA A 95 -8.43 -13.42 0.07
CA ALA A 95 -7.70 -12.29 0.64
C ALA A 95 -6.29 -12.20 0.04
N ALA A 96 -5.57 -13.32 -0.01
CA ALA A 96 -4.25 -13.41 -0.61
C ALA A 96 -4.25 -13.13 -2.13
N ALA A 97 -5.24 -13.61 -2.88
CA ALA A 97 -5.27 -13.52 -4.34
C ALA A 97 -5.93 -12.24 -4.89
N VAL A 98 -6.75 -11.56 -4.10
CA VAL A 98 -7.57 -10.42 -4.57
C VAL A 98 -7.31 -9.16 -3.76
N ILE A 99 -7.33 -9.25 -2.43
CA ILE A 99 -7.20 -8.07 -1.56
C ILE A 99 -5.75 -7.57 -1.60
N ILE A 100 -4.78 -8.43 -1.26
CA ILE A 100 -3.36 -8.04 -1.19
C ILE A 100 -2.84 -7.48 -2.52
N PRO A 101 -3.06 -8.10 -3.70
CA PRO A 101 -2.55 -7.56 -4.95
C PRO A 101 -3.18 -6.21 -5.31
N LYS A 102 -4.45 -5.99 -4.96
CA LYS A 102 -5.12 -4.71 -5.21
C LYS A 102 -4.52 -3.61 -4.33
N LEU A 103 -4.28 -3.89 -3.05
CA LEU A 103 -3.77 -2.90 -2.11
C LEU A 103 -2.30 -2.58 -2.38
N THR A 104 -1.46 -3.60 -2.60
CA THR A 104 -0.03 -3.41 -2.92
C THR A 104 0.17 -2.63 -4.22
N TYR A 105 -0.69 -2.84 -5.22
CA TYR A 105 -0.70 -2.03 -6.44
C TYR A 105 -0.97 -0.54 -6.15
N ILE A 106 -1.94 -0.23 -5.29
CA ILE A 106 -2.23 1.17 -4.92
C ILE A 106 -1.10 1.74 -4.08
N ALA A 107 -0.58 1.00 -3.10
CA ALA A 107 0.52 1.41 -2.23
C ALA A 107 1.80 1.76 -3.00
N GLN A 108 2.08 1.07 -4.10
CA GLN A 108 3.22 1.38 -4.96
C GLN A 108 3.15 2.80 -5.56
N HIS A 109 1.95 3.36 -5.72
CA HIS A 109 1.73 4.63 -6.40
C HIS A 109 1.21 5.75 -5.49
N ALA A 110 0.50 5.39 -4.43
CA ALA A 110 -0.03 6.30 -3.42
C ALA A 110 0.16 5.62 -2.07
N TRP A 111 1.23 5.97 -1.35
CA TRP A 111 1.53 5.33 -0.08
C TRP A 111 0.44 5.65 0.96
N PRO A 112 -0.07 4.67 1.72
CA PRO A 112 -1.15 4.92 2.67
C PRO A 112 -0.64 5.56 3.96
N SER A 113 -1.54 6.27 4.63
CA SER A 113 -1.33 6.64 6.04
C SER A 113 -1.42 5.40 6.95
N THR A 114 -0.79 5.47 8.12
CA THR A 114 -0.91 4.44 9.17
C THR A 114 -2.37 4.19 9.57
N LYS A 115 -3.21 5.24 9.56
CA LYS A 115 -4.65 5.12 9.84
C LYS A 115 -5.34 4.27 8.76
N THR A 116 -5.09 4.58 7.49
CA THR A 116 -5.65 3.84 6.35
C THR A 116 -5.24 2.37 6.40
N LEU A 117 -3.96 2.08 6.66
CA LEU A 117 -3.46 0.73 6.82
C LEU A 117 -4.17 -0.04 7.92
N ASN A 118 -4.35 0.56 9.09
CA ASN A 118 -5.02 -0.08 10.22
C ASN A 118 -6.49 -0.42 9.90
N ILE A 119 -7.21 0.49 9.23
CA ILE A 119 -8.59 0.27 8.81
C ILE A 119 -8.66 -0.91 7.84
N VAL A 120 -7.81 -0.92 6.81
CA VAL A 120 -7.82 -1.97 5.78
C VAL A 120 -7.38 -3.32 6.35
N ALA A 121 -6.38 -3.36 7.24
CA ALA A 121 -5.99 -4.57 7.96
C ALA A 121 -7.12 -5.13 8.82
N LYS A 122 -7.88 -4.26 9.52
CA LYS A 122 -9.07 -4.65 10.28
C LYS A 122 -10.15 -5.24 9.35
N LYS A 123 -10.42 -4.58 8.22
CA LYS A 123 -11.38 -5.06 7.20
C LYS A 123 -10.98 -6.42 6.60
N LEU A 124 -9.70 -6.64 6.30
CA LEU A 124 -9.19 -7.92 5.81
C LEU A 124 -9.45 -9.03 6.82
N ARG A 125 -9.11 -8.79 8.10
CA ARG A 125 -9.37 -9.73 9.19
C ARG A 125 -10.86 -10.06 9.30
N ASN A 126 -11.71 -9.03 9.29
CA ASN A 126 -13.15 -9.19 9.33
C ASN A 126 -13.68 -9.98 8.13
N TYR A 127 -13.10 -9.81 6.95
CA TYR A 127 -13.48 -10.59 5.78
C TYR A 127 -13.13 -12.08 5.94
N VAL A 128 -11.93 -12.40 6.42
CA VAL A 128 -11.51 -13.78 6.64
C VAL A 128 -12.42 -14.49 7.67
N TRP A 129 -12.72 -13.84 8.79
CA TRP A 129 -13.48 -14.46 9.87
C TRP A 129 -15.00 -14.39 9.71
N HIS A 130 -15.52 -13.27 9.22
CA HIS A 130 -16.95 -12.95 9.21
C HIS A 130 -17.53 -12.78 7.81
N ALA A 131 -16.75 -13.05 6.75
CA ALA A 131 -17.18 -12.88 5.37
C ALA A 131 -17.71 -11.46 5.07
N THR A 132 -17.19 -10.45 5.78
CA THR A 132 -17.64 -9.06 5.68
C THR A 132 -16.44 -8.13 5.63
N PHE A 133 -16.32 -7.32 4.57
CA PHE A 133 -15.23 -6.36 4.40
C PHE A 133 -15.57 -4.97 4.97
N ALA A 134 -15.98 -4.93 6.24
CA ALA A 134 -16.37 -3.70 6.93
C ALA A 134 -15.45 -3.41 8.12
N GLU A 135 -15.37 -2.13 8.53
CA GLU A 135 -14.55 -1.72 9.67
C GLU A 135 -15.13 -2.25 10.99
N GLU A 136 -16.44 -2.10 11.17
CA GLU A 136 -17.17 -2.66 12.30
C GLU A 136 -18.04 -3.82 11.84
N VAL A 137 -17.98 -4.93 12.59
CA VAL A 137 -18.81 -6.11 12.36
C VAL A 137 -19.45 -6.50 13.69
N GLY A 138 -20.77 -6.68 13.69
CA GLY A 138 -21.47 -7.29 14.81
C GLY A 138 -21.24 -8.81 14.80
N GLY A 139 -20.53 -9.35 15.80
CA GLY A 139 -20.26 -10.78 15.86
C GLY A 139 -19.24 -11.19 16.91
N ALA A 140 -19.09 -12.50 17.10
CA ALA A 140 -18.11 -13.09 18.00
C ALA A 140 -16.67 -12.85 17.51
N LYS A 141 -15.72 -12.73 18.45
CA LYS A 141 -14.30 -12.53 18.17
C LYS A 141 -13.73 -13.67 17.30
N ALA A 142 -12.71 -13.38 16.49
CA ALA A 142 -11.92 -14.39 15.81
C ALA A 142 -11.50 -15.52 16.77
N TRP A 143 -11.54 -16.76 16.29
CA TRP A 143 -11.30 -17.94 17.13
C TRP A 143 -9.80 -18.19 17.41
N ILE A 144 -8.91 -17.56 16.64
CA ILE A 144 -7.46 -17.70 16.75
C ILE A 144 -6.84 -16.31 16.86
N ASP A 145 -5.74 -16.21 17.60
CA ASP A 145 -4.94 -14.99 17.69
C ASP A 145 -4.41 -14.57 16.31
N ALA A 146 -4.28 -13.26 16.09
CA ALA A 146 -3.87 -12.73 14.79
C ALA A 146 -2.45 -13.17 14.40
N ASP A 147 -1.53 -13.24 15.36
CA ASP A 147 -0.15 -13.62 15.10
C ASP A 147 -0.06 -15.11 14.77
N LEU A 148 -0.84 -15.95 15.47
CA LEU A 148 -0.96 -17.37 15.19
C LEU A 148 -1.65 -17.66 13.84
N ALA A 149 -2.66 -16.85 13.47
CA ALA A 149 -3.34 -16.99 12.18
C ALA A 149 -2.43 -16.58 11.00
N ALA A 150 -1.51 -15.64 11.21
CA ALA A 150 -0.56 -15.17 10.20
C ALA A 150 0.58 -16.17 9.95
N LEU A 151 0.86 -17.08 10.89
CA LEU A 151 1.88 -18.12 10.70
C LEU A 151 1.58 -19.01 9.48
N ASP A 152 2.65 -19.54 8.90
CA ASP A 152 2.56 -20.49 7.81
C ASP A 152 1.76 -21.74 8.21
N ARG A 153 1.11 -22.32 7.20
CA ARG A 153 0.32 -23.56 7.37
C ARG A 153 1.17 -24.72 7.91
N THR A 154 2.46 -24.77 7.55
CA THR A 154 3.40 -25.77 8.06
C THR A 154 3.72 -25.61 9.54
N SER A 155 3.52 -24.41 10.09
CA SER A 155 3.76 -24.07 11.50
C SER A 155 2.46 -24.06 12.32
N GLY A 156 1.36 -24.58 11.77
CA GLY A 156 0.06 -24.65 12.43
C GLY A 156 -0.79 -23.39 12.32
N GLY A 157 -0.37 -22.41 11.51
CA GLY A 157 -1.16 -21.22 11.22
C GLY A 157 -2.09 -21.37 10.01
N LEU A 158 -2.77 -20.30 9.64
CA LEU A 158 -3.67 -20.26 8.48
C LEU A 158 -3.05 -19.56 7.27
N ALA A 159 -1.84 -19.00 7.41
CA ALA A 159 -1.20 -18.10 6.47
C ALA A 159 -2.13 -16.93 6.08
N VAL A 160 -2.75 -16.30 7.08
CA VAL A 160 -3.57 -15.11 6.85
C VAL A 160 -2.67 -13.94 6.47
N PRO A 161 -2.89 -13.28 5.32
CA PRO A 161 -2.04 -12.17 4.90
C PRO A 161 -2.07 -11.01 5.89
N ASP A 162 -0.89 -10.45 6.16
CA ASP A 162 -0.74 -9.17 6.86
C ASP A 162 -0.48 -8.06 5.84
N VAL A 163 -1.47 -7.19 5.64
CA VAL A 163 -1.39 -6.04 4.72
C VAL A 163 -0.13 -5.20 4.95
N ARG A 164 0.22 -4.96 6.22
CA ARG A 164 1.36 -4.12 6.56
C ARG A 164 2.67 -4.82 6.16
N ALA A 165 2.81 -6.09 6.49
CA ALA A 165 4.00 -6.87 6.14
C ALA A 165 4.17 -6.95 4.61
N GLU A 166 3.08 -7.19 3.88
CA GLU A 166 3.07 -7.28 2.42
C GLU A 166 3.46 -5.96 1.74
N GLU A 167 2.94 -4.83 2.23
CA GLU A 167 3.29 -3.52 1.68
C GLU A 167 4.75 -3.13 1.96
N PHE A 168 5.27 -3.45 3.14
CA PHE A 168 6.69 -3.25 3.44
C PHE A 168 7.58 -4.17 2.61
N ALA A 169 7.20 -5.42 2.42
CA ALA A 169 7.93 -6.35 1.56
C ALA A 169 7.96 -5.85 0.10
N MET A 170 6.82 -5.32 -0.40
CA MET A 170 6.72 -4.70 -1.72
C MET A 170 7.62 -3.46 -1.84
N ALA A 171 7.59 -2.57 -0.83
CA ALA A 171 8.42 -1.37 -0.80
C ALA A 171 9.91 -1.73 -0.80
N ALA A 172 10.31 -2.67 0.07
CA ALA A 172 11.69 -3.16 0.16
C ALA A 172 12.15 -3.72 -1.18
N THR A 173 11.34 -4.58 -1.80
CA THR A 173 11.66 -5.17 -3.11
C THR A 173 11.81 -4.09 -4.19
N THR A 174 10.95 -3.09 -4.18
CA THR A 174 10.98 -1.98 -5.16
C THR A 174 12.23 -1.12 -4.97
N VAL A 175 12.55 -0.75 -3.73
CA VAL A 175 13.73 0.05 -3.40
C VAL A 175 15.01 -0.73 -3.68
N SER A 176 15.09 -2.01 -3.34
CA SER A 176 16.26 -2.85 -3.66
C SER A 176 16.47 -2.96 -5.17
N LYS A 177 15.42 -3.26 -5.96
CA LYS A 177 15.52 -3.30 -7.42
C LYS A 177 16.02 -1.99 -8.00
N TRP A 178 15.50 -0.89 -7.48
CA TRP A 178 15.92 0.44 -7.89
C TRP A 178 17.38 0.72 -7.54
N ALA A 179 17.82 0.42 -6.32
CA ALA A 179 19.19 0.62 -5.88
C ALA A 179 20.19 -0.24 -6.67
N THR A 180 19.80 -1.46 -7.07
CA THR A 180 20.68 -2.39 -7.79
C THR A 180 20.71 -2.16 -9.30
N TYR A 181 19.56 -1.85 -9.91
CA TYR A 181 19.41 -1.82 -11.37
C TYR A 181 18.99 -0.45 -11.94
N GLY A 182 18.88 0.56 -11.09
CA GLY A 182 18.49 1.90 -11.50
C GLY A 182 19.53 2.55 -12.41
N THR A 183 19.06 3.21 -13.46
CA THR A 183 19.89 4.17 -14.19
C THR A 183 20.07 5.44 -13.35
N ARG A 184 21.07 6.27 -13.67
CA ARG A 184 21.28 7.55 -12.96
C ARG A 184 20.02 8.42 -12.92
N SER A 185 19.23 8.45 -13.99
CA SER A 185 17.97 9.20 -14.06
C SER A 185 16.89 8.59 -13.16
N LEU A 186 16.80 7.25 -13.12
CA LEU A 186 15.93 6.55 -12.18
C LEU A 186 16.39 6.83 -10.74
N HIS A 187 17.69 6.83 -10.45
CA HIS A 187 18.24 7.15 -9.12
C HIS A 187 17.92 8.57 -8.63
N ILE A 188 17.65 9.51 -9.54
CA ILE A 188 17.18 10.84 -9.19
C ILE A 188 15.66 10.82 -8.94
N ALA A 189 14.89 10.14 -9.80
CA ALA A 189 13.44 10.06 -9.68
C ALA A 189 12.99 9.27 -8.44
N GLY A 190 13.64 8.14 -8.13
CA GLY A 190 13.27 7.30 -6.99
C GLY A 190 13.58 7.93 -5.63
N ARG A 191 14.59 8.82 -5.55
CA ARG A 191 14.90 9.59 -4.33
C ARG A 191 13.75 10.54 -3.94
N GLY A 192 12.92 10.95 -4.91
CA GLY A 192 11.73 11.76 -4.69
C GLY A 192 10.42 10.97 -4.65
N SER A 193 10.48 9.63 -4.66
CA SER A 193 9.27 8.79 -4.68
C SER A 193 8.67 8.64 -3.27
N GLN A 194 7.34 8.59 -3.18
CA GLN A 194 6.62 8.39 -1.91
C GLN A 194 7.04 7.10 -1.20
N THR A 195 7.38 6.04 -1.94
CA THR A 195 7.86 4.76 -1.40
C THR A 195 9.24 4.88 -0.73
N SER A 196 10.16 5.67 -1.28
CA SER A 196 11.46 5.93 -0.65
C SER A 196 11.29 6.73 0.64
N TYR A 197 10.48 7.78 0.62
CA TYR A 197 10.19 8.58 1.81
C TYR A 197 9.52 7.75 2.91
N ALA A 198 8.60 6.86 2.55
CA ALA A 198 7.95 5.97 3.51
C ALA A 198 8.91 4.94 4.13
N MET A 199 9.86 4.40 3.36
CA MET A 199 10.90 3.53 3.91
C MET A 199 11.86 4.28 4.83
N ASP A 200 12.23 5.52 4.49
CA ASP A 200 13.10 6.36 5.33
C ASP A 200 12.41 6.73 6.65
N ASP A 201 11.12 7.11 6.61
CA ASP A 201 10.31 7.42 7.80
C ASP A 201 10.10 6.19 8.69
N TRP A 202 9.89 5.01 8.08
CA TRP A 202 9.82 3.75 8.82
C TRP A 202 11.16 3.36 9.43
N ALA A 203 12.27 3.48 8.70
CA ALA A 203 13.60 3.18 9.22
C ALA A 203 13.92 4.06 10.43
N GLN A 204 13.57 5.35 10.37
CA GLN A 204 13.69 6.28 11.49
C GLN A 204 12.78 5.89 12.67
N SER A 205 11.54 5.48 12.40
CA SER A 205 10.58 5.01 13.42
C SER A 205 10.94 3.66 14.05
N ALA A 206 11.65 2.79 13.32
CA ALA A 206 12.17 1.53 13.82
C ALA A 206 13.44 1.75 14.66
N ASP A 207 14.33 2.65 14.22
CA ASP A 207 15.53 3.07 14.95
C ASP A 207 15.18 3.79 16.28
N MET A 208 14.11 4.60 16.29
CA MET A 208 13.54 5.18 17.52
C MET A 208 13.02 4.12 18.51
N ARG A 209 12.48 2.99 18.02
CA ARG A 209 12.06 1.86 18.87
C ARG A 209 13.25 1.01 19.34
N GLY A 210 14.36 0.99 18.59
CA GLY A 210 15.62 0.36 18.99
C GLY A 210 16.40 1.16 20.04
N ARG A 211 16.30 2.49 20.03
CA ARG A 211 16.95 3.38 21.03
C ARG A 211 16.26 3.44 22.40
N GLY A 212 15.10 2.79 22.58
CA GLY A 212 14.39 2.69 23.85
C GLY A 212 14.79 1.49 24.73
N CYS A 213 15.65 0.59 24.24
CA CYS A 213 16.24 -0.48 25.04
C CYS A 213 17.55 0.04 25.65
N ASP A 214 17.43 0.61 26.84
CA ASP A 214 18.52 1.11 27.67
C ASP A 214 19.59 0.02 27.87
N ALA A 215 20.76 0.26 27.28
CA ALA A 215 21.99 -0.41 27.63
C ALA A 215 22.42 0.06 29.02
N ARG A 216 21.84 -0.53 30.08
CA ARG A 216 22.41 -0.55 31.44
C ARG A 216 21.67 -1.56 32.34
N ALA A 217 21.88 -2.84 32.06
CA ALA A 217 21.76 -3.89 33.07
C ALA A 217 23.10 -4.61 33.17
N THR A 218 23.95 -4.11 34.06
CA THR A 218 25.17 -4.79 34.51
C THR A 218 24.77 -6.15 35.09
N PRO A 219 25.35 -7.28 34.63
CA PRO A 219 25.03 -8.58 35.21
C PRO A 219 25.64 -8.68 36.62
N PRO A 220 24.92 -9.21 37.62
CA PRO A 220 25.50 -9.45 38.94
C PRO A 220 26.56 -10.55 38.84
N HIS A 221 27.79 -10.22 39.25
CA HIS A 221 28.87 -11.15 39.50
C HIS A 221 28.39 -12.32 40.37
N ARG A 222 28.32 -13.52 39.80
CA ARG A 222 28.24 -14.77 40.57
C ARG A 222 29.66 -15.34 40.67
N ARG A 223 30.31 -15.12 41.82
CA ARG A 223 31.55 -15.82 42.18
C ARG A 223 31.27 -17.33 42.16
N ARG A 224 32.07 -18.07 41.39
CA ARG A 224 32.29 -19.50 41.62
C ARG A 224 33.34 -19.61 42.73
N ASP A 225 32.92 -20.12 43.89
CA ASP A 225 33.85 -20.71 44.83
C ASP A 225 34.09 -22.15 44.38
N GLU A 226 35.22 -22.38 43.73
CA GLU A 226 35.81 -23.71 43.57
C GLU A 226 36.67 -23.98 44.80
N THR A 227 36.12 -24.67 45.81
CA THR A 227 36.93 -25.35 46.82
C THR A 227 37.19 -26.78 46.35
N SER A 228 38.44 -27.01 46.01
CA SER A 228 39.09 -28.29 45.83
C SER A 228 39.38 -28.98 47.19
N GLY A 229 39.31 -30.32 47.18
CA GLY A 229 39.70 -31.23 48.27
C GLY A 229 38.48 -31.74 49.08
N GLY A 230 38.22 -33.03 49.29
CA GLY A 230 39.01 -34.25 49.16
C GLY A 230 38.68 -35.16 50.37
N CYS A 231 38.49 -36.46 50.10
CA CYS A 231 38.43 -37.60 51.03
C CYS A 231 37.18 -37.89 51.90
N PHE A 232 36.91 -39.21 51.91
CA PHE A 232 35.97 -40.07 52.64
C PHE A 232 34.52 -40.13 52.16
#